data_AF-A0A916V963-F1
#
_entry.id   AF-A0A916V963-F1
#
_cell.length_a   1.000
_cell.length_b   1.000
_cell.length_c   1.000
_cell.angle_alpha   90.00
_cell.angle_beta   90.00
_cell.angle_gamma   90.00
#
_symmetry.space_group_name_H-M   'P 1'
#
loop_
_entity.id
_entity.type
_entity.pdbx_description
1 polymer ?
#
loop_
_entity_poly.entity_id
_entity_poly.type
_entity_poly.pdbx_seq_one_letter_code
_entity_poly.pdbx_strand_id
1 'polypeptide(L)' 'MPRLVGKKNNSALYTGLAMLIAAAGVVALEYFGVIDFAPNFGKDAEVKSDSTNQPIKTSRPIN' A
#
# COMPACT_ATOMS: atom_id res chain seq x y z
N MET A 1 44.95 22.80 -16.18
CA MET A 1 43.64 22.13 -16.19
C MET A 1 43.28 21.75 -14.75
N PRO A 2 42.11 22.16 -14.23
CA PRO A 2 41.68 21.77 -12.89
C PRO A 2 41.49 20.25 -12.84
N ARG A 3 42.12 19.58 -11.89
CA ARG A 3 42.04 18.12 -11.73
C ARG A 3 41.00 17.84 -10.64
N LEU A 4 39.99 17.02 -10.92
CA LEU A 4 38.97 16.60 -9.93
C LEU A 4 39.49 15.58 -8.89
N VAL A 5 40.81 15.44 -8.78
CA VAL A 5 41.48 14.48 -7.91
C VAL A 5 41.11 14.82 -6.46
N GLY A 6 40.38 13.92 -5.80
CA GLY A 6 39.97 14.06 -4.40
C GLY A 6 38.54 14.54 -4.15
N LYS A 7 37.74 14.86 -5.19
CA LYS A 7 36.34 15.27 -4.99
C LYS A 7 35.47 14.04 -4.67
N LYS A 8 35.08 13.90 -3.40
CA LYS A 8 34.14 12.86 -2.94
C LYS A 8 32.79 13.06 -3.62
N ASN A 9 32.32 12.03 -4.30
CA ASN A 9 30.99 11.98 -4.88
C ASN A 9 29.96 11.64 -3.80
N ASN A 10 28.93 12.47 -3.68
CA ASN A 10 27.81 12.23 -2.75
C ASN A 10 26.81 11.22 -3.32
N SER A 11 27.28 10.17 -3.98
CA SER A 11 26.43 9.17 -4.64
C SER A 11 25.44 8.52 -3.67
N ALA A 12 25.83 8.33 -2.41
CA ALA A 12 24.94 7.80 -1.38
C ALA A 12 23.70 8.68 -1.14
N LEU A 13 23.84 10.01 -1.20
CA LEU A 13 22.70 10.93 -1.04
C LEU A 13 21.75 10.84 -2.22
N TYR A 14 22.28 10.78 -3.45
CA TYR A 14 21.46 10.65 -4.64
C TYR A 14 20.75 9.29 -4.70
N THR A 15 21.43 8.21 -4.34
CA THR A 15 20.83 6.87 -4.25
C THR A 15 19.74 6.82 -3.18
N GLY A 16 19.99 7.38 -2.00
CA GLY A 16 19.00 7.45 -0.93
C GLY A 16 17.77 8.26 -1.33
N LEU A 17 17.97 9.41 -1.97
CA LEU A 17 16.88 10.24 -2.46
C LEU A 17 16.07 9.54 -3.56
N ALA A 18 16.74 8.87 -4.50
CA ALA A 18 16.06 8.10 -5.54
C ALA A 18 15.21 6.97 -4.94
N MET A 19 15.73 6.27 -3.92
CA MET A 19 14.99 5.23 -3.23
C MET A 19 13.77 5.77 -2.47
N LEU A 20 13.90 6.94 -1.84
CA LEU A 20 12.78 7.61 -1.17
C LEU A 20 11.66 7.96 -2.16
N ILE A 21 12.02 8.54 -3.31
CA ILE A 21 11.06 8.92 -4.35
C ILE A 21 10.38 7.67 -4.93
N ALA A 22 11.14 6.60 -5.17
CA ALA A 22 10.58 5.33 -5.65
C ALA A 22 9.58 4.75 -4.65
N ALA A 23 9.93 4.70 -3.36
CA ALA A 23 9.03 4.20 -2.33
C ALA A 23 7.75 5.04 -2.21
N ALA A 24 7.88 6.37 -2.17
CA ALA A 24 6.73 7.26 -2.13
C ALA A 24 5.85 7.14 -3.39
N GLY A 25 6.47 6.98 -4.56
CA GLY A 25 5.77 6.77 -5.83
C GLY A 25 4.97 5.47 -5.85
N VAL A 26 5.55 4.37 -5.37
CA VAL A 26 4.84 3.08 -5.26
C VAL A 26 3.63 3.22 -4.33
N VAL A 27 3.81 3.82 -3.16
CA VAL A 27 2.70 4.04 -2.21
C VAL A 27 1.60 4.94 -2.79
N ALA A 28 1.97 5.98 -3.55
CA ALA A 28 0.99 6.84 -4.21
C ALA A 28 0.23 6.10 -5.32
N LEU A 29 0.92 5.34 -6.16
CA LEU A 29 0.30 4.55 -7.24
C LEU A 29 -0.66 3.49 -6.68
N GLU A 30 -0.30 2.88 -5.55
CA GLU A 30 -1.14 1.96 -4.79
C GLU A 30 -2.39 2.68 -4.26
N TYR A 31 -2.23 3.85 -3.64
CA TYR A 31 -3.35 4.64 -3.11
C TYR A 31 -4.34 5.08 -4.21
N PHE A 32 -3.83 5.46 -5.39
CA PHE A 32 -4.68 5.78 -6.55
C PHE A 32 -5.25 4.53 -7.25
N GLY A 33 -4.84 3.32 -6.86
CA GLY A 33 -5.32 2.05 -7.43
C GLY A 33 -4.76 1.74 -8.82
N VAL A 34 -3.61 2.32 -9.19
CA VAL A 34 -2.91 2.03 -10.45
C VAL A 34 -2.19 0.68 -10.40
N ILE A 35 -1.72 0.31 -9.20
CA ILE A 35 -1.07 -0.97 -8.91
C ILE A 35 -1.76 -1.61 -7.70
N ASP A 36 -1.73 -2.95 -7.64
CA ASP A 36 -2.27 -3.75 -6.54
C ASP A 36 -1.12 -4.59 -5.96
N PHE A 37 -0.29 -3.96 -5.13
CA PHE A 37 0.89 -4.59 -4.52
C PHE A 37 0.61 -4.98 -3.06
N ALA A 38 -0.19 -4.19 -2.36
CA ALA A 38 -0.70 -4.35 -1.02
C ALA A 38 -2.22 -4.08 -1.02
N PRO A 39 -3.05 -5.13 -1.20
CA PRO A 39 -4.50 -4.97 -1.20
C PRO A 39 -4.96 -4.36 0.13
N ASN A 40 -5.83 -3.34 0.04
CA ASN A 40 -6.39 -2.56 1.16
C ASN A 40 -5.47 -1.51 1.81
N PHE A 41 -4.33 -1.14 1.20
CA PHE A 41 -3.49 -0.05 1.72
C PHE A 41 -4.26 1.30 1.71
N GLY A 42 -4.37 1.97 2.86
CA GLY A 42 -5.04 3.27 2.99
C GLY A 42 -6.57 3.24 2.94
N LYS A 43 -7.18 2.05 2.83
CA LYS A 43 -8.61 1.87 3.06
C LYS A 43 -8.82 1.57 4.52
N ASP A 44 -9.73 2.30 5.18
CA ASP A 44 -10.29 1.83 6.45
C ASP A 44 -10.73 0.39 6.19
N ALA A 45 -10.30 -0.54 7.05
CA ALA A 45 -10.72 -1.92 6.94
C ALA A 45 -12.25 -1.91 6.92
N GLU A 46 -12.82 -1.96 5.73
CA GLU A 46 -14.22 -2.27 5.53
C GLU A 46 -14.27 -3.68 6.07
N VAL A 47 -14.59 -3.76 7.37
CA VAL A 47 -15.02 -4.98 8.01
C VAL A 47 -16.13 -5.39 7.10
N LYS A 48 -15.81 -6.33 6.20
CA LYS A 48 -16.76 -7.13 5.49
C LYS A 48 -17.56 -7.74 6.62
N SER A 49 -18.60 -7.00 7.01
CA SER A 49 -19.66 -7.50 7.82
C SER A 49 -20.26 -8.49 6.84
N ASP A 50 -19.69 -9.68 6.82
CA ASP A 50 -20.41 -10.88 6.50
C ASP A 50 -21.57 -10.84 7.49
N SER A 51 -22.62 -10.10 7.12
CA SER A 51 -23.94 -10.23 7.66
C SER A 51 -24.21 -11.69 7.39
N THR A 52 -23.87 -12.49 8.39
CA THR A 52 -24.17 -13.90 8.42
C THR A 52 -25.67 -13.89 8.55
N ASN A 53 -26.34 -13.75 7.40
CA ASN A 53 -27.74 -14.02 7.21
C ASN A 53 -27.87 -15.52 7.43
N GLN A 54 -27.68 -15.97 8.67
CA GLN A 54 -28.13 -17.27 9.08
C GLN A 54 -29.63 -17.24 8.85
N PRO A 55 -30.17 -18.09 7.97
CA PRO A 55 -31.60 -18.20 7.87
C PRO A 55 -32.08 -18.71 9.23
N ILE A 56 -32.71 -17.83 10.01
CA ILE A 56 -33.46 -18.22 11.19
C ILE A 56 -34.51 -19.22 10.70
N LYS A 57 -34.22 -20.51 10.89
CA LYS A 57 -35.19 -21.58 10.70
C LYS A 57 -36.17 -21.46 11.86
N THR A 58 -37.18 -20.59 11.71
CA THR A 58 -38.35 -20.58 12.58
C THR A 58 -39.11 -21.87 12.31
N SER A 59 -38.79 -22.93 13.04
CA SER A 59 -39.64 -24.11 13.13
C SER A 59 -40.97 -23.67 13.75
N ARG A 60 -41.97 -23.39 12.92
CA ARG A 60 -43.36 -23.26 13.40
C ARG A 60 -43.82 -24.64 13.86
N PRO A 61 -44.26 -24.84 15.11
CA PRO A 61 -45.03 -26.01 15.46
C PRO A 61 -46.38 -25.90 14.76
N ILE A 62 -46.66 -26.86 13.89
CA ILE A 62 -47.99 -27.12 13.36
C ILE A 62 -48.78 -27.73 14.52
N ASN A 63 -49.84 -27.03 14.95
CA ASN A 63 -50.84 -27.54 15.89
C ASN A 63 -52.03 -28.03 15.08
#